data_AF-A0A6S7BE11-F1
#
_entry.id   AF-A0A6S7BE11-F1
#
_cell.length_a   1.000
_cell.length_b   1.000
_cell.length_c   1.000
_cell.angle_alpha   90.00
_cell.angle_beta   90.00
_cell.angle_gamma   90.00
#
_symmetry.space_group_name_H-M   'P 1'
#
loop_
_entity.id
_entity.type
_entity.pdbx_description
1 polymer ?
#
loop_
_entity_poly.entity_id
_entity_poly.type
_entity_poly.pdbx_seq_one_letter_code
_entity_poly.pdbx_strand_id
1 'polypeptide(L)'
;MVKAKTTRFIHRAREPAATGPEPQLLCEQASTLFAGQVLPKRAIEALARMAPDRQIEAAEVMVADNNLTGDFARALLAATLAVDRTDDARGRQSHPDNVRRLAHMEEKLVRLHRTLDKVQHDRSVNLANLALAAAWVRGWMSNKVVAGWLGQHYPDHAVVLTQVVRDAERSTTPGRPMKLPYDRPVSATECRKKRRK
;
A
#
# COMPACT_ATOMS: atom_id res chain seq x y z
N MET A 1 33.56 11.38 -22.61
CA MET A 1 32.13 11.68 -22.34
C MET A 1 31.26 10.81 -23.24
N VAL A 2 30.66 9.74 -22.72
CA VAL A 2 29.77 8.86 -23.50
C VAL A 2 28.33 9.27 -23.20
N LYS A 3 27.65 9.91 -24.16
CA LYS A 3 26.24 10.29 -24.00
C LYS A 3 25.36 9.04 -24.04
N ALA A 4 24.57 8.83 -22.99
CA ALA A 4 23.59 7.76 -22.92
C ALA A 4 22.54 7.91 -24.03
N LYS A 5 22.24 6.81 -24.73
CA LYS A 5 21.25 6.75 -25.80
C LYS A 5 19.85 6.68 -25.18
N THR A 6 19.03 7.70 -25.42
CA THR A 6 17.61 7.74 -25.01
C THR A 6 16.85 6.58 -25.65
N THR A 7 16.13 5.80 -24.83
CA THR A 7 15.23 4.76 -25.29
C THR A 7 14.08 5.39 -26.08
N ARG A 8 13.98 5.06 -27.37
CA ARG A 8 12.85 5.42 -28.23
C ARG A 8 11.67 4.56 -27.83
N PHE A 9 10.76 5.10 -27.00
CA PHE A 9 9.43 4.54 -26.88
C PHE A 9 8.75 4.63 -28.25
N ILE A 10 8.40 3.47 -28.80
CA ILE A 10 7.69 3.35 -30.07
C ILE A 10 6.32 4.00 -29.88
N HIS A 11 6.11 5.19 -30.44
CA HIS A 11 4.78 5.72 -30.70
C HIS A 11 4.14 4.85 -31.79
N ARG A 12 3.12 4.09 -31.43
CA ARG A 12 2.14 3.61 -32.41
C ARG A 12 1.04 4.67 -32.49
N ALA A 13 0.93 5.30 -33.64
CA ALA A 13 -0.22 6.13 -33.98
C ALA A 13 -1.48 5.26 -34.01
N ARG A 14 -2.58 5.73 -33.43
CA ARG A 14 -3.93 5.19 -33.64
C ARG A 14 -4.65 6.20 -34.52
N GLU A 15 -5.00 5.81 -35.74
CA GLU A 15 -5.94 6.57 -36.57
C GLU A 15 -7.32 6.59 -35.89
N PRO A 16 -8.09 7.69 -36.02
CA PRO A 16 -9.39 7.81 -35.39
C PRO A 16 -10.46 7.16 -36.28
N ALA A 17 -10.96 6.01 -35.87
CA ALA A 17 -12.11 5.37 -36.52
C ALA A 17 -13.39 5.61 -35.72
N ALA A 18 -14.25 6.44 -36.32
CA ALA A 18 -15.71 6.47 -36.30
C ALA A 18 -16.48 6.58 -34.96
N THR A 19 -17.32 7.62 -34.93
CA THR A 19 -18.49 7.82 -34.07
C THR A 19 -19.43 6.61 -34.09
N GLY A 20 -19.61 5.98 -32.93
CA GLY A 20 -20.62 4.96 -32.60
C GLY A 20 -20.85 4.97 -31.08
N PRO A 21 -21.96 4.41 -30.56
CA PRO A 21 -22.28 4.51 -29.13
C PRO A 21 -21.17 3.86 -28.31
N GLU A 22 -20.58 4.60 -27.37
CA GLU A 22 -19.52 4.13 -26.48
C GLU A 22 -19.92 2.76 -25.90
N PRO A 23 -19.25 1.66 -26.27
CA PRO A 23 -19.59 0.37 -25.73
C PRO A 23 -19.32 0.44 -24.23
N GLN A 24 -20.27 -0.02 -23.42
CA GLN A 24 -20.05 -0.23 -21.99
C GLN A 24 -18.81 -1.13 -21.86
N LEU A 25 -17.66 -0.54 -21.52
CA LEU A 25 -16.36 -1.21 -21.53
C LEU A 25 -16.28 -2.34 -20.48
N LEU A 26 -17.28 -2.45 -19.62
CA LEU A 26 -17.41 -3.39 -18.51
C LEU A 26 -18.85 -3.89 -18.43
N CYS A 27 -19.03 -5.16 -18.03
CA CYS A 27 -20.33 -5.72 -17.71
C CYS A 27 -21.02 -4.93 -16.57
N GLU A 28 -22.34 -4.80 -16.62
CA GLU A 28 -23.14 -4.04 -15.65
C GLU A 28 -22.88 -4.53 -14.21
N GLN A 29 -22.82 -5.85 -14.00
CA GLN A 29 -22.53 -6.46 -12.70
C GLN A 29 -21.11 -6.16 -12.19
N ALA A 30 -20.11 -6.12 -13.07
CA ALA A 30 -18.75 -5.74 -12.67
C ALA A 30 -18.68 -4.24 -12.31
N SER A 31 -19.46 -3.40 -13.01
CA SER A 31 -19.50 -1.95 -12.74
C SER A 31 -20.16 -1.61 -11.39
N THR A 32 -21.15 -2.39 -10.94
CA THR A 32 -21.79 -2.18 -9.64
C THR A 32 -20.87 -2.55 -8.48
N LEU A 33 -19.99 -3.55 -8.65
CA LEU A 33 -18.98 -3.91 -7.64
C LEU A 33 -17.98 -2.77 -7.40
N PHE A 34 -17.73 -1.93 -8.40
CA PHE A 34 -16.87 -0.76 -8.29
C PHE A 34 -17.61 0.53 -7.92
N ALA A 35 -18.91 0.46 -7.63
CA ALA A 35 -19.72 1.64 -7.32
C ALA A 35 -19.12 2.42 -6.14
N GLY A 36 -18.75 3.69 -6.39
CA GLY A 36 -18.15 4.58 -5.39
C GLY A 36 -16.62 4.63 -5.40
N GLN A 37 -15.93 3.84 -6.24
CA GLN A 37 -14.47 3.89 -6.39
C GLN A 37 -14.05 4.35 -7.79
N VAL A 38 -12.95 5.10 -7.88
CA VAL A 38 -12.43 5.61 -9.16
C VAL A 38 -11.39 4.64 -9.71
N LEU A 39 -11.70 4.01 -10.84
CA LEU A 39 -10.74 3.14 -11.51
C LEU A 39 -9.78 3.95 -12.40
N PRO A 40 -8.48 3.62 -12.37
CA PRO A 40 -7.54 4.18 -13.35
C PRO A 40 -7.89 3.64 -14.74
N LYS A 41 -7.73 4.48 -15.78
CA LYS A 41 -8.01 4.12 -17.18
C LYS A 41 -7.36 2.79 -17.61
N ARG A 42 -6.13 2.55 -17.14
CA ARG A 42 -5.38 1.32 -17.41
C ARG A 42 -6.04 0.05 -16.84
N ALA A 43 -6.77 0.16 -15.73
CA ALA A 43 -7.51 -0.97 -15.16
C ALA A 43 -8.74 -1.29 -16.00
N ILE A 44 -9.48 -0.25 -16.42
CA ILE A 44 -10.67 -0.39 -17.29
C ILE A 44 -10.28 -1.04 -18.62
N GLU A 45 -9.20 -0.58 -19.26
CA GLU A 45 -8.67 -1.16 -20.50
C GLU A 45 -8.24 -2.63 -20.35
N ALA A 46 -7.73 -3.02 -19.18
CA ALA A 46 -7.34 -4.40 -18.92
C ALA A 46 -8.57 -5.30 -18.67
N LEU A 47 -9.55 -4.83 -17.92
CA LEU A 47 -10.79 -5.58 -17.66
C LEU A 47 -11.63 -5.74 -18.92
N ALA A 48 -11.69 -4.72 -19.79
CA ALA A 48 -12.42 -4.78 -21.06
C ALA A 48 -11.92 -5.88 -22.03
N ARG A 49 -10.68 -6.36 -21.83
CA ARG A 49 -10.08 -7.47 -22.60
C ARG A 49 -10.40 -8.86 -22.04
N MET A 50 -11.15 -8.94 -20.94
CA MET A 50 -11.64 -10.19 -20.37
C MET A 50 -13.09 -10.44 -20.79
N ALA A 51 -13.48 -11.70 -20.86
CA ALA A 51 -14.88 -12.12 -20.99
C ALA A 51 -15.74 -11.60 -19.83
N PRO A 52 -17.06 -11.36 -20.02
CA PRO A 52 -17.92 -10.72 -19.02
C PRO A 52 -17.97 -11.49 -17.70
N ASP A 53 -18.04 -12.82 -17.73
CA ASP A 53 -18.04 -13.64 -16.51
C ASP A 53 -16.71 -13.47 -15.74
N ARG A 54 -15.60 -13.40 -16.47
CA ARG A 54 -14.27 -13.21 -15.88
C ARG A 54 -14.06 -11.79 -15.35
N GLN A 55 -14.72 -10.78 -15.93
CA GLN A 55 -14.69 -9.41 -15.41
C GLN A 55 -15.31 -9.34 -14.01
N ILE A 56 -16.36 -10.10 -13.75
CA ILE A 56 -17.03 -10.14 -12.44
C ILE A 56 -16.09 -10.76 -11.40
N GLU A 57 -15.54 -11.95 -11.69
CA GLU A 57 -14.57 -12.59 -10.79
C GLU A 57 -13.34 -11.71 -10.53
N ALA A 58 -12.80 -11.08 -11.58
CA ALA A 58 -11.67 -10.18 -11.44
C ALA A 58 -12.02 -8.95 -10.57
N ALA A 59 -13.23 -8.41 -10.73
CA ALA A 59 -13.71 -7.31 -9.91
C ALA A 59 -13.85 -7.70 -8.44
N GLU A 60 -14.43 -8.87 -8.14
CA GLU A 60 -14.53 -9.39 -6.77
C GLU A 60 -13.15 -9.53 -6.11
N VAL A 61 -12.17 -10.09 -6.83
CA VAL A 61 -10.79 -10.22 -6.33
C VAL A 61 -10.15 -8.85 -6.09
N MET A 62 -10.33 -7.89 -7.00
CA MET A 62 -9.80 -6.53 -6.86
C MET A 62 -10.39 -5.78 -5.67
N VAL A 63 -11.69 -5.96 -5.40
CA VAL A 63 -12.37 -5.36 -4.25
C VAL A 63 -11.97 -6.05 -2.95
N ALA A 64 -11.87 -7.39 -2.93
CA ALA A 64 -11.46 -8.16 -1.77
C ALA A 64 -10.02 -7.83 -1.31
N ASP A 65 -9.10 -7.62 -2.26
CA ASP A 65 -7.72 -7.21 -1.98
C ASP A 65 -7.56 -5.69 -1.77
N ASN A 66 -8.66 -4.92 -1.90
CA ASN A 66 -8.68 -3.46 -1.85
C ASN A 66 -7.61 -2.80 -2.75
N ASN A 67 -7.42 -3.36 -3.94
CA ASN A 67 -6.35 -2.99 -4.86
C ASN A 67 -6.88 -2.77 -6.28
N LEU A 68 -7.32 -1.53 -6.56
CA LEU A 68 -7.84 -1.15 -7.88
C LEU A 68 -6.76 -0.66 -8.85
N THR A 69 -5.50 -1.05 -8.66
CA THR A 69 -4.41 -0.54 -9.51
C THR A 69 -4.45 -1.15 -10.91
N GLY A 70 -4.05 -0.35 -11.92
CA GLY A 70 -3.98 -0.81 -13.31
C GLY A 70 -2.92 -1.87 -13.57
N ASP A 71 -1.94 -2.02 -12.67
CA ASP A 71 -0.93 -3.08 -12.75
C ASP A 71 -1.52 -4.42 -12.28
N PHE A 72 -2.32 -4.38 -11.23
CA PHE A 72 -3.02 -5.55 -10.71
C PHE A 72 -4.06 -6.06 -11.72
N ALA A 73 -4.86 -5.18 -12.32
CA ALA A 73 -5.79 -5.55 -13.39
C ALA A 73 -5.09 -6.21 -14.60
N ARG A 74 -3.89 -5.74 -14.96
CA ARG A 74 -3.07 -6.36 -16.02
C ARG A 74 -2.47 -7.70 -15.61
N ALA A 75 -2.15 -7.89 -14.33
CA ALA A 75 -1.69 -9.18 -13.82
C ALA A 75 -2.83 -10.21 -13.85
N LEU A 76 -4.04 -9.82 -13.43
CA LEU A 76 -5.25 -10.64 -13.57
C LEU A 76 -5.50 -10.97 -15.04
N LEU A 77 -5.37 -9.99 -15.94
CA LEU A 77 -5.45 -10.25 -17.38
C LEU A 77 -4.39 -11.25 -17.79
N ALA A 78 -3.12 -11.08 -17.39
CA ALA A 78 -2.05 -12.00 -17.76
C ALA A 78 -2.32 -13.45 -17.33
N ALA A 79 -2.99 -13.64 -16.19
CA ALA A 79 -3.38 -14.93 -15.64
C ALA A 79 -4.68 -15.53 -16.25
N THR A 80 -5.46 -14.77 -17.02
CA THR A 80 -6.69 -15.30 -17.65
C THR A 80 -6.36 -16.30 -18.76
N LEU A 81 -7.16 -17.38 -18.81
CA LEU A 81 -7.12 -18.36 -19.89
C LEU A 81 -7.53 -17.71 -21.21
N ALA A 82 -7.03 -18.27 -22.31
CA ALA A 82 -7.32 -17.76 -23.65
C ALA A 82 -8.82 -17.84 -24.03
N VAL A 83 -9.57 -18.76 -23.40
CA VAL A 83 -11.02 -18.92 -23.61
C VAL A 83 -11.81 -17.76 -23.00
N ASP A 84 -11.30 -17.19 -21.90
CA ASP A 84 -11.95 -16.13 -21.13
C ASP A 84 -11.42 -14.73 -21.50
N ARG A 85 -10.76 -14.62 -22.66
CA ARG A 85 -10.19 -13.38 -23.20
C ARG A 85 -10.94 -12.97 -24.46
N THR A 86 -11.19 -11.68 -24.59
CA THR A 86 -11.81 -11.10 -25.78
C THR A 86 -10.77 -10.72 -26.84
N ASP A 87 -9.47 -10.75 -26.50
CA ASP A 87 -8.34 -10.53 -27.40
C ASP A 87 -7.69 -11.84 -27.88
N ASP A 88 -7.14 -11.81 -29.11
CA ASP A 88 -6.56 -13.00 -29.78
C ASP A 88 -5.62 -13.82 -28.88
N ALA A 89 -5.92 -15.12 -28.81
CA ALA A 89 -5.39 -16.16 -27.92
C ALA A 89 -3.87 -16.38 -27.92
N ARG A 90 -3.07 -15.55 -28.60
CA ARG A 90 -1.61 -15.68 -28.63
C ARG A 90 -0.98 -15.00 -27.41
N GLY A 91 -1.37 -15.48 -26.24
CA GLY A 91 -0.56 -15.33 -25.03
C GLY A 91 0.83 -15.88 -25.33
N ARG A 92 1.87 -15.06 -25.13
CA ARG A 92 3.26 -15.46 -25.41
C ARG A 92 3.52 -16.80 -24.74
N GLN A 93 3.76 -17.84 -25.53
CA GLN A 93 4.25 -19.11 -25.01
C GLN A 93 5.52 -18.79 -24.21
N SER A 94 5.46 -19.02 -22.90
CA SER A 94 6.57 -18.76 -22.01
C SER A 94 7.68 -19.73 -22.38
N HIS A 95 8.81 -19.18 -22.85
CA HIS A 95 10.03 -19.97 -23.07
C HIS A 95 10.29 -20.86 -21.83
N PRO A 96 10.70 -22.12 -21.97
CA PRO A 96 10.88 -23.04 -20.83
C PRO A 96 11.78 -22.47 -19.71
N ASP A 97 12.79 -21.67 -20.06
CA ASP A 97 13.62 -20.95 -19.09
C ASP A 97 12.86 -19.92 -18.25
N ASN A 98 11.85 -19.27 -18.82
CA ASN A 98 10.99 -18.34 -18.10
C ASN A 98 10.07 -19.10 -17.12
N VAL A 99 9.59 -20.30 -17.50
CA VAL A 99 8.79 -21.15 -16.62
C VAL A 99 9.59 -21.59 -15.39
N ARG A 100 10.83 -22.06 -15.59
CA ARG A 100 11.72 -22.43 -14.48
C ARG A 100 12.05 -21.26 -13.56
N ARG A 101 12.28 -20.06 -14.12
CA ARG A 101 12.52 -18.85 -13.33
C ARG A 101 11.29 -18.46 -12.53
N LEU A 102 10.11 -18.53 -13.14
CA LEU A 102 8.84 -18.20 -12.48
C LEU A 102 8.57 -19.17 -11.32
N ALA A 103 8.71 -20.47 -11.51
CA ALA A 103 8.52 -21.47 -10.45
C ALA A 103 9.43 -21.22 -9.23
N HIS A 104 10.69 -20.83 -9.46
CA HIS A 104 11.58 -20.47 -8.36
C HIS A 104 11.20 -19.16 -7.67
N MET A 105 10.64 -18.20 -8.41
CA MET A 105 10.11 -16.96 -7.84
C MET A 105 8.84 -17.22 -7.03
N GLU A 106 7.94 -18.08 -7.51
CA GLU A 106 6.74 -18.51 -6.80
C GLU A 106 7.10 -19.16 -5.46
N GLU A 107 8.08 -20.07 -5.44
CA GLU A 107 8.54 -20.68 -4.19
C GLU A 107 9.06 -19.63 -3.19
N LYS A 108 9.86 -18.67 -3.67
CA LYS A 108 10.36 -17.57 -2.84
C LYS A 108 9.23 -16.69 -2.31
N LEU A 109 8.25 -16.36 -3.15
CA LEU A 109 7.10 -15.56 -2.77
C LEU A 109 6.24 -16.27 -1.73
N VAL A 110 5.98 -17.56 -1.91
CA VAL A 110 5.23 -18.36 -0.93
C VAL A 110 5.97 -18.44 0.40
N ARG A 111 7.30 -18.62 0.39
CA ARG A 111 8.11 -18.58 1.62
C ARG A 111 8.01 -17.22 2.31
N LEU A 112 8.14 -16.12 1.56
CA LEU A 112 8.03 -14.77 2.09
C LEU A 112 6.65 -14.47 2.66
N HIS A 113 5.59 -14.85 1.93
CA HIS A 113 4.21 -14.64 2.36
C HIS A 113 3.94 -15.36 3.68
N ARG A 114 4.33 -16.65 3.79
CA ARG A 114 4.21 -17.40 5.05
C ARG A 114 4.96 -16.76 6.21
N THR A 115 6.14 -16.17 5.98
CA THR A 115 6.86 -15.44 7.04
C THR A 115 6.15 -14.15 7.44
N LEU A 116 5.56 -13.45 6.47
CA LEU A 116 4.80 -12.24 6.69
C LEU A 116 3.50 -12.54 7.46
N ASP A 117 2.75 -13.59 7.09
CA ASP A 117 1.52 -13.98 7.78
C ASP A 117 1.78 -14.30 9.25
N LYS A 118 2.85 -15.05 9.53
CA LYS A 118 3.30 -15.36 10.90
C LYS A 118 3.61 -14.10 11.70
N VAL A 119 4.25 -13.11 11.09
CA VAL A 119 4.58 -11.83 11.75
C VAL A 119 3.34 -10.94 11.89
N GLN A 120 2.43 -10.98 10.92
CA GLN A 120 1.22 -10.14 10.91
C GLN A 120 0.17 -10.61 11.91
N HIS A 121 0.02 -11.92 12.11
CA HIS A 121 -1.01 -12.50 12.99
C HIS A 121 -1.00 -11.86 14.39
N ASP A 122 0.19 -11.68 14.97
CA ASP A 122 0.34 -11.14 16.32
C ASP A 122 0.63 -9.63 16.33
N ARG A 123 0.77 -8.99 15.15
CA ARG A 123 1.24 -7.60 15.06
C ARG A 123 0.29 -6.63 15.74
N SER A 124 -1.02 -6.76 15.55
CA SER A 124 -2.02 -5.84 16.11
C SER A 124 -2.05 -5.91 17.63
N VAL A 125 -2.06 -7.13 18.19
CA VAL A 125 -2.04 -7.38 19.63
C VAL A 125 -0.73 -6.92 20.25
N ASN A 126 0.41 -7.23 19.62
CA ASN A 126 1.72 -6.81 20.10
C ASN A 126 1.87 -5.28 20.09
N LEU A 127 1.40 -4.59 19.03
CA LEU A 127 1.42 -3.13 19.00
C LEU A 127 0.56 -2.53 20.12
N ALA A 128 -0.62 -3.10 20.39
CA ALA A 128 -1.48 -2.65 21.50
C ALA A 128 -0.80 -2.87 22.86
N ASN A 129 -0.22 -4.05 23.09
CA ASN A 129 0.49 -4.38 24.33
C ASN A 129 1.72 -3.47 24.54
N LEU A 130 2.48 -3.21 23.47
CA LEU A 130 3.64 -2.30 23.51
C LEU A 130 3.23 -0.87 23.78
N ALA A 131 2.13 -0.38 23.17
CA ALA A 131 1.59 0.94 23.44
C ALA A 131 1.11 1.07 24.89
N LEU A 132 0.45 0.04 25.43
CA LEU A 132 0.00 -0.01 26.82
C LEU A 132 1.20 0.00 27.79
N ALA A 133 2.22 -0.83 27.53
CA ALA A 133 3.44 -0.88 28.33
C ALA A 133 4.17 0.47 28.32
N ALA A 134 4.33 1.10 27.16
CA ALA A 134 4.92 2.43 27.04
C ALA A 134 4.12 3.50 27.82
N ALA A 135 2.78 3.41 27.80
CA ALA A 135 1.92 4.32 28.56
C ALA A 135 2.08 4.14 30.09
N TRP A 136 2.22 2.90 30.56
CA TRP A 136 2.48 2.60 31.98
C TRP A 136 3.84 3.10 32.42
N VAL A 137 4.89 2.84 31.65
CA VAL A 137 6.25 3.34 31.92
C VAL A 137 6.26 4.86 31.96
N ARG A 138 5.56 5.53 31.03
CA ARG A 138 5.39 6.98 31.06
C ARG A 138 4.71 7.44 32.36
N GLY A 139 3.69 6.72 32.82
CA GLY A 139 3.05 6.93 34.11
C GLY A 139 4.03 6.88 35.27
N TRP A 140 4.83 5.81 35.37
CA TRP A 140 5.85 5.67 36.42
C TRP A 140 6.91 6.77 36.38
N MET A 141 7.43 7.09 35.19
CA MET A 141 8.48 8.10 35.02
C MET A 141 7.96 9.53 35.27
N SER A 142 6.65 9.78 35.14
CA SER A 142 6.04 11.06 35.51
C SER A 142 5.96 11.30 37.02
N ASN A 143 5.97 10.23 37.83
CA ASN A 143 5.94 10.34 39.28
C ASN A 143 7.36 10.50 39.84
N LYS A 144 7.66 11.67 40.41
CA LYS A 144 8.98 12.02 40.95
C LYS A 144 9.48 11.05 42.03
N VAL A 145 8.57 10.48 42.84
CA VAL A 145 8.94 9.54 43.90
C VAL A 145 9.42 8.23 43.31
N VAL A 146 8.68 7.69 42.33
CA VAL A 146 9.02 6.43 41.66
C VAL A 146 10.29 6.58 40.83
N ALA A 147 10.41 7.66 40.06
CA ALA A 147 11.62 7.96 39.29
C ALA A 147 12.85 8.15 40.19
N GLY A 148 12.70 8.82 41.33
CA GLY A 148 13.78 9.02 42.30
C GLY A 148 14.21 7.73 42.99
N TRP A 149 13.27 6.87 43.37
CA TRP A 149 13.55 5.56 43.94
C TRP A 149 14.26 4.64 42.92
N LEU A 150 13.80 4.64 41.68
CA LEU A 150 14.39 3.84 40.61
C LEU A 150 15.83 4.28 40.31
N GLY A 151 16.09 5.59 40.31
CA GLY A 151 17.44 6.13 40.11
C GLY A 151 18.43 5.79 41.23
N GLN A 152 17.95 5.60 42.47
CA GLN A 152 18.80 5.26 43.62
C GLN A 152 19.12 3.76 43.71
N HIS A 153 18.16 2.89 43.39
CA HIS A 153 18.33 1.44 43.50
C HIS A 153 18.73 0.75 42.20
N TYR A 154 18.28 1.26 41.05
CA TYR A 154 18.46 0.63 39.74
C TYR A 154 18.71 1.67 38.62
N PRO A 155 19.89 2.32 38.62
CA PRO A 155 20.20 3.40 37.68
C PRO A 155 20.17 2.95 36.22
N ASP A 156 20.65 1.75 35.90
CA ASP A 156 20.67 1.21 34.54
C ASP A 156 19.25 1.05 33.97
N HIS A 157 18.32 0.54 34.79
CA HIS A 157 16.92 0.39 34.40
C HIS A 157 16.23 1.75 34.24
N ALA A 158 16.55 2.73 35.08
CA ALA A 158 16.00 4.08 34.95
C ALA A 158 16.41 4.75 33.63
N VAL A 159 17.64 4.54 33.16
CA VAL A 159 18.10 5.04 31.86
C VAL A 159 17.30 4.42 30.72
N VAL A 160 17.13 3.09 30.71
CA VAL A 160 16.38 2.38 29.67
C VAL A 160 14.92 2.82 29.64
N LEU A 161 14.25 2.89 30.79
CA LEU A 161 12.84 3.32 30.85
C LEU A 161 12.66 4.76 30.38
N THR A 162 13.62 5.64 30.69
CA THR A 162 13.60 7.02 30.18
C THR A 162 13.77 7.07 28.67
N GLN A 163 14.62 6.21 28.08
CA GLN A 163 14.75 6.10 26.62
C GLN A 163 13.46 5.60 25.97
N VAL A 164 12.82 4.56 26.54
CA VAL A 164 11.55 4.03 26.05
C VAL A 164 10.47 5.11 26.01
N VAL A 165 10.37 5.95 27.05
CA VAL A 165 9.41 7.07 27.07
C VAL A 165 9.70 8.07 25.95
N ARG A 166 10.97 8.46 25.77
CA ARG A 166 11.38 9.39 24.70
C ARG A 166 11.05 8.85 23.31
N ASP A 167 11.29 7.56 23.08
CA ASP A 167 11.02 6.94 21.79
C ASP A 167 9.50 6.80 21.54
N ALA A 168 8.71 6.48 22.56
CA ALA A 168 7.25 6.46 22.48
C ALA A 168 6.64 7.86 22.22
N GLU A 169 7.22 8.92 22.78
CA GLU A 169 6.80 10.30 22.51
C GLU A 169 7.12 10.70 21.06
N ARG A 170 8.27 10.28 20.54
CA ARG A 170 8.66 10.49 19.14
C ARG A 170 7.77 9.72 18.16
N SER A 171 7.29 8.52 18.52
CA SER A 171 6.38 7.77 17.66
C SER A 171 4.96 8.35 17.65
N THR A 172 4.55 8.99 18.74
CA THR A 172 3.22 9.62 18.86
C THR A 172 3.16 10.99 18.19
N THR A 173 4.30 11.70 18.14
CA THR A 173 4.39 13.01 17.50
C THR A 173 4.74 12.86 16.01
N PRO A 174 3.93 13.38 15.07
CA PRO A 174 4.30 13.34 13.67
C PRO A 174 5.56 14.20 13.46
N GLY A 175 6.67 13.55 13.05
CA GLY A 175 7.98 14.20 12.95
C GLY A 175 8.03 15.43 12.05
N ARG A 176 7.17 15.49 11.01
CA ARG A 176 6.81 16.73 10.32
C ARG A 176 5.29 16.86 10.37
N PRO A 177 4.73 18.02 10.76
CA PRO A 177 3.32 18.27 10.52
C PRO A 177 3.11 18.19 9.01
N MET A 178 2.25 17.27 8.57
CA MET A 178 1.84 17.17 7.18
C MET A 178 1.15 18.49 6.85
N LYS A 179 1.75 19.31 5.97
CA LYS A 179 1.09 20.52 5.48
C LYS A 179 -0.09 20.06 4.63
N LEU A 180 -1.28 20.09 5.20
CA LEU A 180 -2.48 19.82 4.41
C LEU A 180 -2.70 21.04 3.51
N PRO A 181 -3.04 20.84 2.22
CA PRO A 181 -3.34 21.94 1.30
C PRO A 181 -4.45 22.89 1.79
N TYR A 182 -5.21 22.51 2.81
CA TYR A 182 -6.34 23.24 3.37
C TYR A 182 -6.17 23.66 4.84
N ASP A 183 -4.95 23.55 5.40
CA ASP A 183 -4.71 24.06 6.75
C ASP A 183 -4.98 25.58 6.77
N ARG A 184 -5.96 26.00 7.59
CA ARG A 184 -6.21 27.43 7.81
C ARG A 184 -4.92 28.06 8.34
N PRO A 185 -4.49 29.23 7.81
CA PRO A 185 -3.33 29.91 8.35
C PRO A 185 -3.60 30.21 9.82
N VAL A 186 -2.85 29.56 10.71
CA VAL A 186 -2.85 29.86 12.14
C VAL A 186 -2.58 31.35 12.27
N SER A 187 -3.53 32.08 12.84
CA SER A 187 -3.45 33.53 12.95
C SER A 187 -2.17 33.92 13.70
N ALA A 188 -1.53 34.99 13.23
CA ALA A 188 -0.22 35.44 13.69
C ALA A 188 -0.12 35.72 15.22
N THR A 189 -1.24 35.68 15.94
CA THR A 189 -1.34 35.92 17.38
C THR A 189 -0.87 34.72 18.24
N GLU A 190 -0.89 33.49 17.74
CA GLU A 190 -0.39 32.31 18.48
C GLU A 190 1.13 32.11 18.40
N CYS A 191 1.75 32.50 17.28
CA CYS A 191 3.18 32.33 17.08
C CYS A 191 4.02 33.22 18.03
N ARG A 192 3.47 34.36 18.47
CA ARG A 192 4.18 35.31 19.35
C ARG A 192 4.27 34.87 20.81
N LYS A 193 3.42 33.92 21.27
CA LYS A 193 3.44 33.41 22.65
C LYS A 193 4.43 32.26 22.86
N LYS A 194 4.79 31.50 21.83
CA LYS A 194 5.75 30.37 21.92
C LYS A 194 7.23 30.80 21.95
N ARG A 195 7.55 32.08 21.75
CA ARG A 195 8.93 32.62 21.78
C ARG A 195 9.32 33.32 23.09
N ARG A 196 8.43 33.36 24.09
CA ARG A 196 8.65 34.08 25.37
C ARG A 196 8.44 33.25 26.64
N LYS A 197 8.41 31.92 26.55
CA LYS A 197 8.53 31.03 27.70
C LYS A 197 9.57 29.97 27.42
#